data_AF-A0A7S2DH57-F1
#
_entry.id   AF-A0A7S2DH57-F1
#
_cell.length_a   1.000
_cell.length_b   1.000
_cell.length_c   1.000
_cell.angle_alpha   90.00
_cell.angle_beta   90.00
_cell.angle_gamma   90.00
#
_symmetry.space_group_name_H-M   'P 1'
#
loop_
_entity.id
_entity.type
_entity.pdbx_description
1 polymer ?
#
loop_
_entity_poly.entity_id
_entity_poly.type
_entity_poly.pdbx_seq_one_letter_code
_entity_poly.pdbx_strand_id
1 'polypeptide(L)'
;GCLERLVSAGVLVGAITNGLGDPRDIPTLAPYFSFCVSGEDADVFPHRKPSRIIYDKAVARATACGWQGQIGDSASQDSDWWHVGDCETNDVRAASGVGMRTVL
;
A
#
# COMPACT_ATOMS: atom_id res chain seq x y z
N GLY A 1 13.00 10.81 10.58
CA GLY A 1 13.27 9.81 9.51
C GLY A 1 12.44 10.09 8.27
N CYS A 2 12.59 9.33 7.17
CA CYS A 2 11.77 9.56 5.96
C CYS A 2 10.25 9.42 6.22
N LEU A 3 9.83 8.39 6.95
CA LEU A 3 8.42 8.15 7.31
C LEU A 3 7.83 9.30 8.14
N GLU A 4 8.57 9.78 9.13
CA GLU A 4 8.17 10.92 9.97
C GLU A 4 7.89 12.18 9.14
N ARG A 5 8.70 12.46 8.11
CA ARG A 5 8.49 13.60 7.21
C ARG A 5 7.24 13.45 6.36
N LEU A 6 6.95 12.23 5.88
CA LEU A 6 5.74 11.94 5.11
C LEU A 6 4.49 12.16 5.99
N VAL A 7 4.47 11.57 7.18
CA VAL A 7 3.33 11.70 8.11
C VAL A 7 3.15 13.16 8.54
N SER A 8 4.24 13.88 8.83
CA SER A 8 4.18 15.31 9.18
C SER A 8 3.65 16.19 8.03
N ALA A 9 3.84 15.76 6.78
CA ALA A 9 3.28 16.41 5.60
C ALA A 9 1.82 16.03 5.33
N GLY A 10 1.19 15.23 6.21
CA GLY A 10 -0.19 14.76 6.05
C GLY A 10 -0.34 13.58 5.08
N VAL A 11 0.76 12.92 4.71
CA VAL A 11 0.70 11.72 3.86
C VAL A 11 0.23 10.54 4.68
N LEU A 12 -0.77 9.83 4.16
CA LEU A 12 -1.25 8.57 4.71
C LEU A 12 -0.33 7.45 4.25
N VAL A 13 0.25 6.72 5.20
CA VAL A 13 1.20 5.64 4.92
C VAL A 13 0.57 4.30 5.32
N GLY A 14 0.63 3.32 4.43
CA GLY A 14 0.13 1.98 4.67
C GLY A 14 1.12 0.91 4.27
N ALA A 15 0.94 -0.29 4.82
CA ALA A 15 1.75 -1.47 4.50
C ALA A 15 0.93 -2.51 3.72
N ILE A 16 1.58 -3.16 2.75
CA ILE A 16 1.02 -4.31 2.01
C ILE A 16 2.01 -5.48 2.14
N THR A 17 1.59 -6.54 2.82
CA THR A 17 2.48 -7.66 3.18
C THR A 17 1.92 -8.99 2.68
N ASN A 18 2.81 -9.92 2.31
CA ASN A 18 2.40 -11.27 1.90
C ASN A 18 2.19 -12.22 3.09
N GLY A 19 2.52 -11.80 4.31
CA GLY A 19 2.50 -12.61 5.54
C GLY A 19 2.05 -11.80 6.75
N LEU A 20 2.21 -12.32 7.97
CA LEU A 20 1.64 -11.76 9.21
C LEU A 20 2.34 -10.50 9.77
N GLY A 21 3.31 -9.92 9.07
CA GLY A 21 4.09 -8.80 9.60
C GLY A 21 3.31 -7.48 9.54
N ASP A 22 2.52 -7.15 10.57
CA ASP A 22 1.91 -5.83 10.69
C ASP A 22 2.89 -4.84 11.36
N PRO A 23 3.37 -3.78 10.67
CA PRO A 23 4.25 -2.80 11.28
C PRO A 23 3.59 -1.99 12.40
N ARG A 24 2.26 -2.02 12.51
CA ARG A 24 1.52 -1.40 13.62
C ARG A 24 1.69 -2.17 14.94
N ASP A 25 2.14 -3.41 14.88
CA ASP A 25 2.47 -4.20 16.07
C ASP A 25 3.92 -3.96 16.54
N ILE A 26 4.71 -3.20 15.77
CA ILE A 26 6.09 -2.84 16.12
C ILE A 26 6.09 -1.43 16.71
N PRO A 27 6.37 -1.23 18.02
CA PRO A 27 6.17 0.06 18.68
C PRO A 27 6.90 1.25 18.03
N THR A 28 8.09 1.02 17.45
CA THR A 28 8.87 2.06 16.79
C THR A 28 8.38 2.42 15.39
N LEU A 29 7.57 1.57 14.76
CA LEU A 29 7.01 1.79 13.43
C LEU A 29 5.54 2.19 13.47
N ALA A 30 4.79 1.70 14.47
CA ALA A 30 3.35 1.87 14.58
C ALA A 30 2.83 3.31 14.39
N PRO A 31 3.49 4.35 14.94
CA PRO A 31 3.02 5.73 14.76
C PRO A 31 3.01 6.21 13.30
N TYR A 32 3.73 5.52 12.41
CA TYR A 32 3.86 5.93 11.02
C TYR A 32 2.88 5.25 10.08
N PHE A 33 2.23 4.15 10.46
CA PHE A 33 1.37 3.37 9.57
C PHE A 33 -0.11 3.51 9.95
N SER A 34 -0.89 4.08 9.05
CA SER A 34 -2.34 4.26 9.23
C SER A 34 -3.12 2.95 9.01
N PHE A 35 -2.63 2.08 8.13
CA PHE A 35 -3.23 0.77 7.89
C PHE A 35 -2.18 -0.28 7.47
N CYS A 36 -2.58 -1.54 7.55
CA CYS A 36 -1.86 -2.67 6.99
C CYS A 36 -2.87 -3.57 6.25
N VAL A 37 -2.43 -4.18 5.16
CA VAL A 37 -3.11 -5.28 4.48
C VAL A 37 -2.17 -6.47 4.40
N SER A 38 -2.63 -7.60 4.90
CA SER A 38 -1.87 -8.85 4.84
C SER A 38 -2.51 -9.83 3.86
N GLY A 39 -1.67 -10.58 3.16
CA GLY A 39 -2.06 -11.77 2.40
C GLY A 39 -2.69 -12.88 3.26
N GLU A 40 -2.61 -12.77 4.58
CA GLU A 40 -3.22 -13.67 5.56
C GLU A 40 -4.55 -13.13 6.11
N ASP A 41 -4.94 -11.88 5.79
CA ASP A 41 -6.24 -11.34 6.21
C ASP A 41 -7.36 -12.20 5.61
N ALA A 42 -8.40 -12.47 6.40
CA ALA A 42 -9.49 -13.36 5.99
C ALA A 42 -10.21 -12.92 4.70
N ASP A 43 -10.26 -11.62 4.42
CA ASP A 43 -10.88 -11.06 3.22
C ASP A 43 -9.90 -10.83 2.06
N VAL A 44 -8.64 -11.24 2.23
CA VAL A 44 -7.55 -11.17 1.25
C VAL A 44 -7.10 -12.57 0.84
N PHE A 45 -6.95 -13.50 1.79
CA PHE A 45 -6.53 -14.87 1.52
C PHE A 45 -7.47 -15.57 0.50
N PRO A 46 -6.94 -16.32 -0.49
CA PRO A 46 -5.54 -16.72 -0.67
C PRO A 46 -4.70 -15.73 -1.48
N HIS A 47 -5.22 -14.52 -1.76
CA HIS A 47 -4.59 -13.58 -2.67
C HIS A 47 -3.43 -12.84 -2.00
N ARG A 48 -2.23 -13.02 -2.56
CA ARG A 48 -1.01 -12.32 -2.14
C ARG A 48 -0.46 -11.55 -3.30
N LYS A 49 0.46 -10.60 -3.07
CA LYS A 49 1.24 -10.00 -4.16
C LYS A 49 1.89 -11.14 -4.97
N PRO A 50 1.76 -11.14 -6.32
CA PRO A 50 1.40 -10.02 -7.20
C PRO A 50 -0.10 -9.91 -7.57
N SER A 51 -1.01 -10.60 -6.88
CA SER A 51 -2.45 -10.57 -7.19
C SER A 51 -3.03 -9.17 -7.01
N ARG A 52 -3.76 -8.67 -8.02
CA ARG A 52 -4.49 -7.39 -7.99
C ARG A 52 -5.35 -7.21 -6.73
N ILE A 53 -5.93 -8.29 -6.22
CA ILE A 53 -6.90 -8.24 -5.11
C ILE A 53 -6.29 -7.63 -3.85
N ILE A 54 -5.02 -7.90 -3.52
CA ILE A 54 -4.41 -7.32 -2.32
C ILE A 54 -4.24 -5.79 -2.43
N TYR A 55 -4.00 -5.28 -3.64
CA TYR A 55 -3.91 -3.85 -3.91
C TYR A 55 -5.27 -3.17 -3.85
N ASP A 56 -6.30 -3.79 -4.41
CA ASP A 56 -7.69 -3.30 -4.30
C ASP A 56 -8.11 -3.20 -2.83
N LYS A 57 -7.72 -4.19 -2.02
CA LYS A 57 -7.95 -4.16 -0.57
C LYS A 57 -7.16 -3.06 0.11
N ALA A 58 -5.89 -2.84 -0.25
CA ALA A 58 -5.10 -1.72 0.27
C ALA A 58 -5.75 -0.36 -0.02
N VAL A 59 -6.27 -0.16 -1.22
CA VAL A 59 -7.04 1.05 -1.57
C VAL A 59 -8.28 1.18 -0.68
N ALA A 60 -9.04 0.11 -0.48
CA ALA A 60 -10.21 0.12 0.39
C ALA A 60 -9.85 0.47 1.86
N ARG A 61 -8.75 -0.05 2.40
CA ARG A 61 -8.26 0.32 3.75
C ARG A 61 -7.83 1.78 3.79
N ALA A 62 -7.11 2.27 2.79
CA ALA A 62 -6.70 3.67 2.72
C ALA A 62 -7.91 4.61 2.73
N THR A 63 -8.94 4.31 1.93
CA THR A 63 -10.20 5.09 1.90
C THR A 63 -10.92 5.07 3.25
N ALA A 64 -10.97 3.92 3.93
CA ALA A 64 -11.52 3.83 5.28
C ALA A 64 -10.74 4.68 6.30
N CYS A 65 -9.45 4.90 6.07
CA CYS A 65 -8.59 5.81 6.84
C CYS A 65 -8.66 7.27 6.37
N GLY A 66 -9.56 7.62 5.44
CA GLY A 66 -9.78 8.99 4.99
C GLY A 66 -9.03 9.40 3.72
N TRP A 67 -8.39 8.46 3.01
CA TRP A 67 -7.81 8.75 1.69
C TRP A 67 -8.91 9.03 0.65
N GLN A 68 -8.81 10.17 -0.03
CA GLN A 68 -9.76 10.64 -1.06
C GLN A 68 -9.11 10.80 -2.44
N GLY A 69 -7.88 10.30 -2.61
CA GLY A 69 -7.16 10.38 -3.87
C GLY A 69 -7.67 9.39 -4.91
N GLN A 70 -7.07 9.44 -6.10
CA GLN A 70 -7.39 8.54 -7.21
C GLN A 70 -6.24 7.59 -7.55
N ILE A 71 -6.60 6.37 -7.93
CA ILE A 71 -5.69 5.47 -8.65
C ILE A 71 -5.80 5.82 -10.13
N GLY A 72 -4.66 5.94 -10.80
CA GLY A 72 -4.63 6.29 -12.22
C GLY A 72 -5.18 5.17 -13.09
N ASP A 73 -5.36 5.45 -14.38
CA ASP A 73 -5.42 4.40 -15.38
C ASP A 73 -3.99 3.94 -15.65
N SER A 74 -3.78 2.65 -15.89
CA SER A 74 -2.58 2.12 -16.58
C SER A 74 -2.05 2.99 -17.75
N ALA A 75 -2.90 3.76 -18.43
CA ALA A 75 -2.51 4.72 -19.48
C ALA A 75 -2.20 6.15 -19.01
N SER A 76 -2.66 6.58 -17.82
CA SER A 76 -2.45 7.93 -17.28
C SER A 76 -1.62 7.90 -16.01
N GLN A 77 -0.60 8.75 -15.91
CA GLN A 77 0.19 8.85 -14.68
C GLN A 77 -0.50 9.71 -13.60
N ASP A 78 -1.79 10.00 -13.70
CA ASP A 78 -2.52 10.86 -12.75
C ASP A 78 -3.03 10.04 -11.56
N SER A 79 -2.10 9.47 -10.78
CA SER A 79 -2.42 8.80 -9.50
C SER A 79 -1.88 9.57 -8.31
N ASP A 80 -2.70 9.69 -7.26
CA ASP A 80 -2.29 10.24 -5.96
C ASP A 80 -1.60 9.18 -5.08
N TRP A 81 -1.47 7.95 -5.58
CA TRP A 81 -0.90 6.82 -4.87
C TRP A 81 0.54 6.56 -5.32
N TRP A 82 1.45 6.50 -4.35
CA TRP A 82 2.83 6.07 -4.55
C TRP A 82 3.06 4.73 -3.85
N HIS A 83 3.22 3.67 -4.62
CA HIS A 83 3.60 2.35 -4.14
C HIS A 83 5.13 2.23 -4.12
N VAL A 84 5.69 1.83 -2.98
CA VAL A 84 7.14 1.68 -2.78
C VAL A 84 7.41 0.24 -2.38
N GLY A 85 8.35 -0.42 -3.05
CA GLY A 85 8.74 -1.79 -2.73
C GLY A 85 10.01 -2.21 -3.45
N ASP A 86 10.71 -3.20 -2.92
CA ASP A 86 12.04 -3.62 -3.37
C ASP A 86 12.00 -4.69 -4.47
N CYS A 87 10.85 -5.33 -4.69
CA CYS A 87 10.72 -6.39 -5.69
C CYS A 87 10.04 -5.89 -6.97
N GLU A 88 10.75 -5.98 -8.10
CA GLU A 88 10.21 -5.56 -9.40
C GLU A 88 8.91 -6.29 -9.76
N THR A 89 8.84 -7.60 -9.50
CA THR A 89 7.68 -8.42 -9.91
C THR A 89 6.52 -8.29 -8.91
N ASN A 90 6.81 -8.40 -7.62
CA ASN A 90 5.78 -8.46 -6.59
C ASN A 90 5.30 -7.09 -6.15
N ASP A 91 6.06 -6.00 -6.31
CA ASP A 91 5.65 -4.69 -5.84
C ASP A 91 5.41 -3.76 -7.02
N VAL A 92 6.44 -3.56 -7.86
CA VAL A 92 6.41 -2.54 -8.92
C VAL A 92 5.50 -2.93 -10.07
N ARG A 93 5.77 -4.04 -10.77
CA ARG A 93 4.97 -4.45 -11.94
C ARG A 93 3.52 -4.75 -11.55
N ALA A 94 3.34 -5.39 -10.40
CA ALA A 94 2.02 -5.71 -9.90
C ALA A 94 1.21 -4.44 -9.57
N ALA A 95 1.75 -3.50 -8.80
CA ALA A 95 1.06 -2.25 -8.46
C ALA A 95 0.85 -1.33 -9.67
N SER A 96 1.83 -1.24 -10.57
CA SER A 96 1.71 -0.49 -11.83
C SER A 96 0.58 -1.05 -12.70
N GLY A 97 0.42 -2.38 -12.74
CA GLY A 97 -0.71 -3.04 -13.40
C GLY A 97 -2.08 -2.73 -12.80
N VAL A 98 -2.15 -2.12 -11.61
CA VAL A 98 -3.38 -1.61 -10.99
C VAL A 98 -3.53 -0.08 -11.16
N GLY A 99 -2.61 0.59 -11.85
CA GLY A 99 -2.67 2.04 -12.09
C GLY A 99 -2.02 2.89 -10.97
N MET A 100 -1.24 2.27 -10.08
CA MET A 100 -0.48 2.99 -9.05
C MET A 100 0.83 3.55 -9.62
N ARG A 101 1.28 4.73 -9.15
CA ARG A 101 2.67 5.15 -9.36
C ARG A 101 3.58 4.29 -8.49
N THR A 102 4.75 3.95 -9.01
CA THR A 102 5.66 3.01 -8.34
C THR A 102 7.06 3.58 -8.20
N VAL A 103 7.70 3.30 -7.07
CA VAL A 103 9.13 3.54 -6.83
C VAL A 103 9.74 2.21 -6.42
N LEU A 104 10.82 1.83 -7.10
CA LEU A 104 11.68 0.71 -6.73
C LEU A 104 12.75 1.20 -5.75
#